data_AF-A0A2K2V7F6-F1
#
_entry.id   AF-A0A2K2V7F6-F1
#
_cell.length_a   1.000
_cell.length_b   1.000
_cell.length_c   1.000
_cell.angle_alpha   90.00
_cell.angle_beta   90.00
_cell.angle_gamma   90.00
#
_symmetry.space_group_name_H-M   'P 1'
#
loop_
_entity.id
_entity.type
_entity.pdbx_description
1 polymer ?
#
loop_
_entity_poly.entity_id
_entity_poly.type
_entity_poly.pdbx_seq_one_letter_code
_entity_poly.pdbx_strand_id
1 'polypeptide(L)'
;MMLDAKVEEIIRVARAARRTGRDVSEDVEIKKANSLPDRVSALFENEEIGKRISFWLEKGMDKYTTAFKVAGEIASSMMGKNINETAELAVRVGLAIITDAVVSAPVEGISKVVVKRTKDRSYLSIYYNGPIRTAGGTEGALSVLIADYVRQKLGLQEFKPGDNIIARYIEEVELYRRHAHLQYNATSEEIRRVVENLPVEVTGPPTEEEEVSSNRDIPSIETNRIRGGAVLVINDCLAQKAKKLAKLINDIANKLGDFDTSSWNWLHLVGKKEGKSEKSNDAAVIVPSMKFMEDAVVGRPILSYPSKPGGFRLRYGHARNTGLASVGINPATMVILDEFLAIGTQVRIERPGKSAVVMPVDSIEGPVVRLRDGSVVRVDGVEEARKIADKVERILFLGDVLIGFGEFLENNHKLIPSPWVEEWWAEMLRAKGVKGDPWDHYSFAEAIKLSIKYDVPIHPRWTYFWHDITLDELSSLIEAVRKAESSNGRLILEVVKEIKEILEKLCIPHKLEDGKIVIEGDDAKALLASLSGMDKFEKSKYESTMDAINDIAAFRIMQKATYYVGMRVGRPEKAKQRKMKPPVNLLFPVGNLKGRSRMVSRANGAVTVEVALRRCESCGRTTTRYFCCGS
;
A
#
# COMPACT_ATOMS: atom_id res chain seq x y z
N MET A 1 -29.51 -14.82 4.08
CA MET A 1 -30.93 -14.83 4.50
C MET A 1 -31.35 -13.62 5.34
N MET A 2 -30.77 -13.36 6.54
CA MET A 2 -31.22 -12.22 7.37
C MET A 2 -30.90 -10.84 6.76
N LEU A 3 -29.76 -10.68 6.08
CA LEU A 3 -29.39 -9.40 5.44
C LEU A 3 -30.22 -9.11 4.18
N ASP A 4 -30.42 -10.10 3.31
CA ASP A 4 -31.20 -9.93 2.07
C ASP A 4 -32.63 -9.47 2.34
N ALA A 5 -33.31 -10.12 3.29
CA ALA A 5 -34.67 -9.76 3.67
C ALA A 5 -34.76 -8.32 4.19
N LYS A 6 -33.79 -7.88 5.00
CA LYS A 6 -33.72 -6.49 5.50
C LYS A 6 -33.43 -5.49 4.39
N VAL A 7 -32.53 -5.83 3.45
CA VAL A 7 -32.24 -4.97 2.28
C VAL A 7 -33.50 -4.82 1.43
N GLU A 8 -34.23 -5.91 1.18
CA GLU A 8 -35.49 -5.88 0.42
C GLU A 8 -36.59 -5.10 1.14
N GLU A 9 -36.69 -5.20 2.46
CA GLU A 9 -37.57 -4.36 3.27
C GLU A 9 -37.26 -2.86 3.09
N ILE A 10 -35.98 -2.47 3.22
CA ILE A 10 -35.56 -1.07 3.02
C ILE A 10 -35.83 -0.60 1.58
N ILE A 11 -35.56 -1.43 0.58
CA ILE A 11 -35.85 -1.11 -0.83
C ILE A 11 -37.35 -0.93 -1.04
N ARG A 12 -38.22 -1.74 -0.43
CA ARG A 12 -39.68 -1.57 -0.52
C ARG A 12 -40.13 -0.23 0.05
N VAL A 13 -39.60 0.16 1.21
CA VAL A 13 -39.88 1.48 1.82
C VAL A 13 -39.42 2.60 0.89
N ALA A 14 -38.20 2.53 0.36
CA ALA A 14 -37.66 3.54 -0.55
C ALA A 14 -38.48 3.64 -1.86
N ARG A 15 -38.87 2.50 -2.46
CA ARG A 15 -39.73 2.46 -3.65
C ARG A 15 -41.11 3.07 -3.40
N ALA A 16 -41.74 2.76 -2.27
CA ALA A 16 -43.02 3.34 -1.90
C ALA A 16 -42.93 4.88 -1.78
N ALA A 17 -41.83 5.41 -1.24
CA ALA A 17 -41.58 6.85 -1.19
C ALA A 17 -41.34 7.45 -2.59
N ARG A 18 -40.48 6.84 -3.41
CA ARG A 18 -40.16 7.32 -4.77
C ARG A 18 -41.38 7.37 -5.69
N ARG A 19 -42.27 6.37 -5.60
CA ARG A 19 -43.55 6.32 -6.33
C ARG A 19 -44.52 7.46 -6.02
N THR A 20 -44.24 8.29 -5.02
CA THR A 20 -45.03 9.50 -4.78
C THR A 20 -44.72 10.65 -5.75
N GLY A 21 -43.76 10.48 -6.66
CA GLY A 21 -43.44 11.45 -7.71
C GLY A 21 -42.75 12.72 -7.19
N ARG A 22 -42.18 12.69 -5.99
CA ARG A 22 -41.60 13.88 -5.33
C ARG A 22 -40.09 14.06 -5.55
N ASP A 23 -39.43 13.08 -6.16
CA ASP A 23 -38.00 13.04 -6.41
C ASP A 23 -37.69 12.99 -7.92
N VAL A 24 -36.40 12.95 -8.29
CA VAL A 24 -35.92 12.93 -9.68
C VAL A 24 -36.43 11.71 -10.47
N SER A 25 -36.64 10.59 -9.78
CA SER A 25 -37.09 9.32 -10.35
C SER A 25 -38.16 8.70 -9.46
N GLU A 26 -39.14 8.05 -10.10
CA GLU A 26 -40.23 7.31 -9.45
C GLU A 26 -39.81 5.92 -8.93
N ASP A 27 -38.59 5.48 -9.25
CA ASP A 27 -37.98 4.26 -8.70
C ASP A 27 -36.66 4.58 -8.00
N VAL A 28 -36.15 3.59 -7.25
CA VAL A 28 -34.86 3.66 -6.56
C VAL A 28 -33.73 3.61 -7.58
N GLU A 29 -32.88 4.64 -7.57
CA GLU A 29 -31.75 4.80 -8.49
C GLU A 29 -30.53 3.92 -8.15
N ILE A 30 -30.55 3.23 -6.99
CA ILE A 30 -29.50 2.31 -6.55
C ILE A 30 -30.01 0.87 -6.68
N LYS A 31 -29.52 0.15 -7.70
CA LYS A 31 -29.88 -1.24 -7.97
C LYS A 31 -29.09 -2.21 -7.06
N LYS A 32 -29.75 -3.26 -6.56
CA LYS A 32 -29.09 -4.37 -5.83
C LYS A 32 -28.42 -5.29 -6.86
N ALA A 33 -27.17 -5.66 -6.62
CA ALA A 33 -26.43 -6.61 -7.43
C ALA A 33 -25.59 -7.51 -6.51
N ASN A 34 -25.64 -8.83 -6.71
CA ASN A 34 -24.98 -9.80 -5.83
C ASN A 34 -23.69 -10.36 -6.43
N SER A 35 -23.60 -10.36 -7.75
CA SER A 35 -22.44 -10.88 -8.50
C SER A 35 -21.78 -9.80 -9.36
N LEU A 36 -20.58 -10.08 -9.85
CA LEU A 36 -19.90 -9.24 -10.85
C LEU A 36 -20.75 -9.09 -12.13
N PRO A 37 -21.27 -10.17 -12.74
CA PRO A 37 -22.23 -10.09 -13.84
C PRO A 37 -23.40 -9.14 -13.57
N ASP A 38 -24.05 -9.26 -12.41
CA ASP A 38 -25.19 -8.41 -12.05
C ASP A 38 -24.79 -6.93 -11.99
N ARG A 39 -23.62 -6.63 -11.40
CA ARG A 39 -23.12 -5.25 -11.29
C ARG A 39 -22.85 -4.67 -12.67
N VAL A 40 -22.19 -5.41 -13.55
CA VAL A 40 -21.90 -4.95 -14.92
C VAL A 40 -23.18 -4.78 -15.72
N SER A 41 -24.12 -5.73 -15.66
CA SER A 41 -25.43 -5.60 -16.31
C SER A 41 -26.24 -4.41 -15.81
N ALA A 42 -26.23 -4.16 -14.49
CA ALA A 42 -26.90 -3.01 -13.92
C ALA A 42 -26.25 -1.67 -14.34
N LEU A 43 -24.92 -1.64 -14.46
CA LEU A 43 -24.14 -0.46 -14.81
C LEU A 43 -24.34 -0.02 -16.27
N PHE A 44 -24.44 -0.99 -17.20
CA PHE A 44 -24.61 -0.74 -18.63
C PHE A 44 -26.03 -1.01 -19.14
N GLU A 45 -26.95 -1.36 -18.24
CA GLU A 45 -28.35 -1.69 -18.55
C GLU A 45 -28.50 -2.75 -19.66
N ASN A 46 -27.63 -3.77 -19.63
CA ASN A 46 -27.57 -4.83 -20.62
C ASN A 46 -27.40 -6.21 -19.97
N GLU A 47 -28.46 -7.01 -19.97
CA GLU A 47 -28.46 -8.37 -19.40
C GLU A 47 -27.64 -9.38 -20.20
N GLU A 48 -27.51 -9.19 -21.51
CA GLU A 48 -26.74 -10.09 -22.37
C GLU A 48 -25.26 -10.09 -21.97
N ILE A 49 -24.71 -8.90 -21.68
CA ILE A 49 -23.34 -8.75 -21.20
C ILE A 49 -23.11 -9.55 -19.90
N GLY A 50 -24.04 -9.47 -18.94
CA GLY A 50 -23.97 -10.24 -17.70
C GLY A 50 -23.95 -11.74 -17.96
N LYS A 51 -24.83 -12.24 -18.84
CA LYS A 51 -24.88 -13.65 -19.24
C LYS A 51 -23.56 -14.12 -19.87
N ARG A 52 -22.93 -13.30 -20.72
CA ARG A 52 -21.61 -13.60 -21.30
C ARG A 52 -20.51 -13.65 -20.24
N ILE A 53 -20.51 -12.75 -19.26
CA ILE A 53 -19.54 -12.77 -18.16
C ILE A 53 -19.71 -14.04 -17.32
N SER A 54 -20.95 -14.38 -16.91
CA SER A 54 -21.23 -15.60 -16.16
C SER A 54 -20.75 -16.84 -16.91
N PHE A 55 -21.06 -16.94 -18.21
CA PHE A 55 -20.65 -18.06 -19.04
C PHE A 55 -19.13 -18.31 -19.01
N TRP A 56 -18.32 -17.26 -19.16
CA TRP A 56 -16.86 -17.42 -19.17
C TRP A 56 -16.27 -17.73 -17.79
N LEU A 57 -16.82 -17.12 -16.73
CA LEU A 57 -16.40 -17.41 -15.36
C LEU A 57 -16.75 -18.86 -14.96
N GLU A 58 -17.93 -19.35 -15.34
CA GLU A 58 -18.35 -20.74 -15.11
C GLU A 58 -17.48 -21.76 -15.85
N LYS A 59 -16.88 -21.35 -16.98
CA LYS A 59 -15.87 -22.15 -17.71
C LYS A 59 -14.48 -22.13 -17.06
N GLY A 60 -14.32 -21.49 -15.90
CA GLY A 60 -13.07 -21.42 -15.16
C GLY A 60 -12.08 -20.39 -15.70
N MET A 61 -12.53 -19.47 -16.57
CA MET A 61 -11.70 -18.38 -17.07
C MET A 61 -11.48 -17.34 -15.96
N ASP A 62 -10.26 -16.85 -15.80
CA ASP A 62 -9.99 -15.80 -14.81
C ASP A 62 -10.59 -14.44 -15.23
N LYS A 63 -10.67 -13.54 -14.25
CA LYS A 63 -11.29 -12.22 -14.40
C LYS A 63 -10.66 -11.39 -15.53
N TYR A 64 -9.34 -11.41 -15.67
CA TYR A 64 -8.66 -10.59 -16.67
C TYR A 64 -8.94 -11.14 -18.06
N THR A 65 -8.75 -12.44 -18.29
CA THR A 65 -9.05 -13.04 -19.60
C THR A 65 -10.54 -12.91 -19.95
N THR A 66 -11.44 -13.05 -18.97
CA THR A 66 -12.89 -12.84 -19.17
C THR A 66 -13.19 -11.41 -19.65
N ALA A 67 -12.54 -10.40 -19.05
CA ALA A 67 -12.73 -9.01 -19.44
C ALA A 67 -12.38 -8.76 -20.91
N PHE A 68 -11.23 -9.29 -21.36
CA PHE A 68 -10.81 -9.18 -22.76
C PHE A 68 -11.75 -9.97 -23.67
N LYS A 69 -12.11 -11.19 -23.30
CA LYS A 69 -12.98 -12.03 -24.13
C LYS A 69 -14.35 -11.37 -24.37
N VAL A 70 -14.98 -10.86 -23.31
CA VAL A 70 -16.28 -10.16 -23.41
C VAL A 70 -16.14 -8.85 -24.17
N ALA A 71 -15.07 -8.06 -23.95
CA ALA A 71 -14.82 -6.85 -24.75
C ALA A 71 -14.64 -7.16 -26.24
N GLY A 72 -13.94 -8.24 -26.59
CA GLY A 72 -13.77 -8.70 -27.96
C GLY A 72 -15.09 -9.15 -28.60
N GLU A 73 -15.94 -9.85 -27.85
CA GLU A 73 -17.30 -10.24 -28.32
C GLU A 73 -18.17 -9.01 -28.57
N ILE A 74 -18.15 -8.00 -27.69
CA ILE A 74 -18.83 -6.72 -27.91
C ILE A 74 -18.36 -6.06 -29.20
N ALA A 75 -17.05 -6.02 -29.42
CA ALA A 75 -16.45 -5.44 -30.61
C ALA A 75 -16.87 -6.19 -31.89
N SER A 76 -16.71 -7.52 -31.90
CA SER A 76 -16.98 -8.35 -33.08
C SER A 76 -18.47 -8.46 -33.42
N SER A 77 -19.34 -8.46 -32.41
CA SER A 77 -20.81 -8.52 -32.61
C SER A 77 -21.44 -7.16 -32.88
N MET A 78 -20.67 -6.07 -32.87
CA MET A 78 -21.17 -4.70 -33.10
C MET A 78 -22.39 -4.35 -32.22
N MET A 79 -22.30 -4.64 -30.93
CA MET A 79 -23.44 -4.46 -30.00
C MET A 79 -23.83 -2.98 -29.74
N GLY A 80 -23.00 -2.02 -30.13
CA GLY A 80 -23.35 -0.59 -30.10
C GLY A 80 -24.03 -0.13 -31.40
N LYS A 81 -24.63 1.07 -31.40
CA LYS A 81 -25.35 1.58 -32.59
C LYS A 81 -24.42 1.89 -33.77
N ASN A 82 -23.16 2.18 -33.48
CA ASN A 82 -22.11 2.48 -34.46
C ASN A 82 -20.76 2.04 -33.91
N ILE A 83 -19.71 2.11 -34.73
CA ILE A 83 -18.36 1.65 -34.36
C ILE A 83 -17.80 2.37 -33.10
N ASN A 84 -18.10 3.66 -32.90
CA ASN A 84 -17.65 4.42 -31.74
C ASN A 84 -18.37 3.93 -30.47
N GLU A 85 -19.70 3.80 -30.53
CA GLU A 85 -20.49 3.29 -29.40
C GLU A 85 -20.13 1.83 -29.07
N THR A 86 -19.86 0.99 -30.07
CA THR A 86 -19.39 -0.39 -29.87
C THR A 86 -18.03 -0.41 -29.17
N ALA A 87 -17.07 0.37 -29.66
CA ALA A 87 -15.73 0.43 -29.06
C ALA A 87 -15.79 0.98 -27.64
N GLU A 88 -16.60 2.01 -27.40
CA GLU A 88 -16.80 2.59 -26.08
C GLU A 88 -17.40 1.59 -25.10
N LEU A 89 -18.47 0.90 -25.49
CA LEU A 89 -19.10 -0.13 -24.67
C LEU A 89 -18.10 -1.25 -24.35
N ALA A 90 -17.35 -1.74 -25.34
CA ALA A 90 -16.37 -2.81 -25.16
C ALA A 90 -15.28 -2.44 -24.15
N VAL A 91 -14.69 -1.24 -24.28
CA VAL A 91 -13.63 -0.77 -23.38
C VAL A 91 -14.15 -0.53 -21.98
N ARG A 92 -15.32 0.11 -21.83
CA ARG A 92 -15.93 0.36 -20.52
C ARG A 92 -16.31 -0.93 -19.81
N VAL A 93 -16.89 -1.90 -20.51
CA VAL A 93 -17.26 -3.22 -19.95
C VAL A 93 -16.02 -4.00 -19.54
N GLY A 94 -15.00 -4.05 -20.39
CA GLY A 94 -13.73 -4.70 -20.05
C GLY A 94 -13.11 -4.09 -18.78
N LEU A 95 -13.06 -2.76 -18.68
CA LEU A 95 -12.57 -2.08 -17.49
C LEU A 95 -13.45 -2.34 -16.26
N ALA A 96 -14.78 -2.39 -16.42
CA ALA A 96 -15.71 -2.70 -15.33
C ALA A 96 -15.50 -4.12 -14.79
N ILE A 97 -15.27 -5.12 -15.66
CA ILE A 97 -14.99 -6.50 -15.23
C ILE A 97 -13.68 -6.53 -14.43
N ILE A 98 -12.61 -5.90 -14.92
CA ILE A 98 -11.30 -5.88 -14.26
C ILE A 98 -11.37 -5.20 -12.88
N THR A 99 -12.15 -4.12 -12.77
CA THR A 99 -12.32 -3.34 -11.54
C THR A 99 -13.48 -3.81 -10.66
N ASP A 100 -13.99 -5.02 -10.90
CA ASP A 100 -15.12 -5.61 -10.19
C ASP A 100 -16.43 -4.79 -10.20
N ALA A 101 -16.52 -3.78 -11.06
CA ALA A 101 -17.59 -2.79 -11.12
C ALA A 101 -17.85 -2.11 -9.76
N VAL A 102 -16.80 -1.88 -8.96
CA VAL A 102 -16.89 -1.19 -7.66
C VAL A 102 -16.30 0.22 -7.64
N VAL A 103 -15.72 0.67 -8.76
CA VAL A 103 -15.11 2.00 -8.93
C VAL A 103 -15.82 2.79 -10.03
N SER A 104 -15.69 4.11 -10.02
CA SER A 104 -16.35 4.96 -11.02
C SER A 104 -15.58 5.05 -12.35
N ALA A 105 -14.35 4.57 -12.42
CA ALA A 105 -13.50 4.68 -13.61
C ALA A 105 -14.14 4.21 -14.94
N PRO A 106 -14.89 3.09 -15.02
CA PRO A 106 -15.58 2.69 -16.26
C PRO A 106 -16.62 3.69 -16.75
N VAL A 107 -17.20 4.51 -15.86
CA VAL A 107 -18.28 5.47 -16.19
C VAL A 107 -17.73 6.88 -16.28
N GLU A 108 -17.07 7.35 -15.22
CA GLU A 108 -16.57 8.72 -15.10
C GLU A 108 -15.15 8.90 -15.64
N GLY A 109 -14.33 7.84 -15.60
CA GLY A 109 -12.91 7.88 -15.98
C GLY A 109 -12.68 7.84 -17.49
N ILE A 110 -13.58 7.22 -18.24
CA ILE A 110 -13.62 7.27 -19.70
C ILE A 110 -14.75 8.21 -20.10
N SER A 111 -14.43 9.29 -20.82
CA SER A 111 -15.38 10.26 -21.35
C SER A 111 -16.07 9.73 -22.61
N LYS A 112 -15.27 9.27 -23.58
CA LYS A 112 -15.73 8.67 -24.84
C LYS A 112 -14.63 7.83 -25.49
N VAL A 113 -15.00 6.93 -26.40
CA VAL A 113 -14.07 6.22 -27.28
C VAL A 113 -14.48 6.46 -28.73
N VAL A 114 -13.55 6.90 -29.57
CA VAL A 114 -13.85 7.28 -30.95
C VAL A 114 -12.81 6.75 -31.93
N VAL A 115 -13.25 6.43 -33.14
CA VAL A 115 -12.38 6.12 -34.26
C VAL A 115 -12.02 7.41 -34.98
N LYS A 116 -10.75 7.80 -34.94
CA LYS A 116 -10.22 8.92 -35.71
C LYS A 116 -9.70 8.44 -37.05
N ARG A 117 -9.76 9.33 -38.05
CA ARG A 117 -9.28 9.07 -39.40
C ARG A 117 -8.22 10.08 -39.81
N THR A 118 -7.13 9.59 -40.35
CA THR A 118 -6.19 10.35 -41.17
C THR A 118 -6.39 9.96 -42.63
N LYS A 119 -5.62 10.56 -43.55
CA LYS A 119 -5.72 10.24 -44.98
C LYS A 119 -5.55 8.74 -45.27
N ASP A 120 -4.66 8.08 -44.53
CA ASP A 120 -4.27 6.69 -44.80
C ASP A 120 -4.66 5.72 -43.69
N ARG A 121 -5.18 6.22 -42.54
CA ARG A 121 -5.42 5.37 -41.38
C ARG A 121 -6.70 5.65 -40.61
N SER A 122 -7.27 4.59 -40.04
CA SER A 122 -8.30 4.67 -39.00
C SER A 122 -7.79 4.02 -37.73
N TYR A 123 -7.74 4.76 -36.62
CA TYR A 123 -7.22 4.29 -35.33
C TYR A 123 -8.17 4.66 -34.19
N LEU A 124 -8.00 3.97 -33.05
CA LEU A 124 -8.85 4.17 -31.88
C LEU A 124 -8.27 5.20 -30.91
N SER A 125 -9.11 6.10 -30.42
CA SER A 125 -8.77 7.15 -29.46
C SER A 125 -9.67 7.08 -28.23
N ILE A 126 -9.06 7.09 -27.05
CA ILE A 126 -9.75 7.01 -25.75
C ILE A 126 -9.61 8.35 -25.05
N TYR A 127 -10.74 8.94 -24.63
CA TYR A 127 -10.77 10.21 -23.91
C TYR A 127 -10.90 9.92 -22.42
N TYR A 128 -9.84 10.16 -21.65
CA TYR A 128 -9.82 9.93 -20.21
C TYR A 128 -10.07 11.22 -19.42
N ASN A 129 -10.80 11.09 -18.31
CA ASN A 129 -11.00 12.13 -17.31
C ASN A 129 -10.20 11.82 -16.03
N GLY A 130 -9.99 12.82 -15.17
CA GLY A 130 -9.31 12.67 -13.88
C GLY A 130 -9.79 11.50 -12.98
N PRO A 131 -11.10 11.17 -12.93
CA PRO A 131 -11.61 10.01 -12.17
C PRO A 131 -11.04 8.65 -12.59
N ILE A 132 -10.33 8.53 -13.73
CA ILE A 132 -9.59 7.31 -14.09
C ILE A 132 -8.63 6.85 -12.99
N ARG A 133 -8.15 7.78 -12.16
CA ARG A 133 -7.30 7.51 -10.99
C ARG A 133 -7.92 6.51 -10.01
N THR A 134 -9.25 6.39 -9.98
CA THR A 134 -9.97 5.47 -9.10
C THR A 134 -9.84 4.00 -9.51
N ALA A 135 -9.50 3.71 -10.78
CA ALA A 135 -9.25 2.35 -11.23
C ALA A 135 -8.03 1.72 -10.54
N GLY A 136 -7.02 2.53 -10.23
CA GLY A 136 -5.67 2.05 -9.89
C GLY A 136 -4.75 2.09 -11.13
N GLY A 137 -3.44 2.09 -10.88
CA GLY A 137 -2.46 2.23 -11.95
C GLY A 137 -2.39 1.02 -12.89
N THR A 138 -2.64 -0.20 -12.38
CA THR A 138 -2.59 -1.41 -13.22
C THR A 138 -3.83 -1.53 -14.08
N GLU A 139 -5.00 -1.32 -13.50
CA GLU A 139 -6.30 -1.40 -14.15
C GLU A 139 -6.48 -0.26 -15.17
N GLY A 140 -5.99 0.95 -14.86
CA GLY A 140 -5.93 2.06 -15.81
C GLY A 140 -4.94 1.82 -16.97
N ALA A 141 -3.91 0.99 -16.79
CA ALA A 141 -3.04 0.58 -17.90
C ALA A 141 -3.73 -0.50 -18.76
N LEU A 142 -4.46 -1.42 -18.11
CA LEU A 142 -5.23 -2.46 -18.78
C LEU A 142 -6.38 -1.90 -19.61
N SER A 143 -6.95 -0.73 -19.29
CA SER A 143 -7.95 -0.11 -20.18
C SER A 143 -7.37 0.27 -21.54
N VAL A 144 -6.10 0.69 -21.59
CA VAL A 144 -5.38 0.94 -22.85
C VAL A 144 -5.14 -0.36 -23.61
N LEU A 145 -4.77 -1.43 -22.90
CA LEU A 145 -4.58 -2.76 -23.47
C LEU A 145 -5.89 -3.38 -24.00
N ILE A 146 -7.01 -3.22 -23.29
CA ILE A 146 -8.34 -3.64 -23.76
C ILE A 146 -8.70 -2.88 -25.04
N ALA A 147 -8.46 -1.57 -25.07
CA ALA A 147 -8.72 -0.78 -26.27
C ALA A 147 -7.86 -1.21 -27.46
N ASP A 148 -6.61 -1.64 -27.21
CA ASP A 148 -5.76 -2.25 -28.22
C ASP A 148 -6.37 -3.57 -28.77
N TYR A 149 -6.86 -4.43 -27.89
CA TYR A 149 -7.55 -5.65 -28.33
C TYR A 149 -8.84 -5.33 -29.12
N VAL A 150 -9.64 -4.37 -28.65
CA VAL A 150 -10.87 -3.92 -29.30
C VAL A 150 -10.59 -3.34 -30.68
N ARG A 151 -9.54 -2.52 -30.85
CA ARG A 151 -9.20 -1.98 -32.18
C ARG A 151 -8.84 -3.08 -33.17
N GLN A 152 -8.16 -4.15 -32.74
CA GLN A 152 -7.84 -5.30 -33.58
C GLN A 152 -9.10 -6.05 -34.01
N LYS A 153 -10.05 -6.27 -33.08
CA LYS A 153 -11.35 -6.88 -33.40
C LYS A 153 -12.20 -6.06 -34.36
N LEU A 154 -12.04 -4.74 -34.35
CA LEU A 154 -12.69 -3.83 -35.29
C LEU A 154 -11.91 -3.61 -36.60
N GLY A 155 -10.75 -4.27 -36.78
CA GLY A 155 -9.92 -4.11 -37.97
C GLY A 155 -9.26 -2.73 -38.11
N LEU A 156 -9.08 -2.01 -37.00
CA LEU A 156 -8.48 -0.68 -36.97
C LEU A 156 -6.95 -0.77 -36.85
N GLN A 157 -6.27 0.19 -37.48
CA GLN A 157 -4.82 0.27 -37.49
C GLN A 157 -4.29 0.89 -36.19
N GLU A 158 -2.99 0.69 -35.96
CA GLU A 158 -2.28 1.31 -34.84
C GLU A 158 -2.25 2.84 -34.95
N PHE A 159 -2.36 3.47 -33.80
CA PHE A 159 -1.98 4.86 -33.62
C PHE A 159 -0.46 5.01 -33.85
N LYS A 160 -0.07 6.03 -34.61
CA LYS A 160 1.34 6.39 -34.81
C LYS A 160 1.50 7.89 -34.57
N PRO A 161 1.94 8.31 -33.37
CA PRO A 161 2.10 9.72 -33.06
C PRO A 161 3.26 10.32 -33.85
N GLY A 162 3.11 11.56 -34.31
CA GLY A 162 4.22 12.38 -34.80
C GLY A 162 4.99 13.04 -33.64
N ASP A 163 6.16 13.61 -33.95
CA ASP A 163 7.04 14.25 -32.96
C ASP A 163 6.35 15.37 -32.16
N ASN A 164 5.46 16.12 -32.81
CA ASN A 164 4.68 17.18 -32.15
C ASN A 164 3.71 16.63 -31.08
N ILE A 165 3.09 15.48 -31.33
CA ILE A 165 2.23 14.81 -30.34
C ILE A 165 3.09 14.29 -29.19
N ILE A 166 4.25 13.70 -29.46
CA ILE A 166 5.14 13.21 -28.40
C ILE A 166 5.62 14.37 -27.53
N ALA A 167 6.09 15.45 -28.14
CA ALA A 167 6.50 16.67 -27.44
C ALA A 167 5.36 17.26 -26.61
N ARG A 168 4.13 17.28 -27.15
CA ARG A 168 2.92 17.69 -26.42
C ARG A 168 2.69 16.88 -25.14
N TYR A 169 2.86 15.57 -25.19
CA TYR A 169 2.61 14.71 -24.02
C TYR A 169 3.68 14.91 -22.95
N ILE A 170 4.95 15.08 -23.35
CA ILE A 170 6.05 15.40 -22.43
C ILE A 170 5.78 16.72 -21.73
N GLU A 171 5.42 17.77 -22.48
CA GLU A 171 5.08 19.09 -21.94
C GLU A 171 3.90 19.03 -20.96
N GLU A 172 2.82 18.32 -21.32
CA GLU A 172 1.66 18.15 -20.42
C GLU A 172 2.02 17.43 -19.12
N VAL A 173 2.86 16.38 -19.16
CA VAL A 173 3.30 15.66 -17.95
C VAL A 173 4.13 16.58 -17.04
N GLU A 174 5.02 17.39 -17.62
CA GLU A 174 5.85 18.34 -16.87
C GLU A 174 5.03 19.47 -16.24
N LEU A 175 4.06 20.04 -16.98
CA LEU A 175 3.18 21.08 -16.46
C LEU A 175 2.22 20.54 -15.40
N TYR A 176 1.62 19.36 -15.62
CA TYR A 176 0.65 18.77 -14.70
C TYR A 176 1.26 18.48 -13.31
N ARG A 177 2.56 18.16 -13.23
CA ARG A 177 3.27 17.98 -11.93
C ARG A 177 3.19 19.21 -11.02
N ARG A 178 3.02 20.41 -11.59
CA ARG A 178 2.90 21.66 -10.83
C ARG A 178 1.52 21.78 -10.17
N HIS A 179 0.49 21.16 -10.74
CA HIS A 179 -0.90 21.19 -10.25
C HIS A 179 -1.25 20.00 -9.38
N ALA A 180 -0.77 18.80 -9.75
CA ALA A 180 -1.14 17.56 -9.09
C ALA A 180 0.04 16.61 -8.92
N HIS A 181 0.11 15.97 -7.75
CA HIS A 181 1.11 14.95 -7.46
C HIS A 181 0.89 13.71 -8.33
N LEU A 182 1.89 13.37 -9.14
CA LEU A 182 2.02 12.11 -9.89
C LEU A 182 2.69 11.02 -9.03
N GLN A 183 2.18 9.79 -9.06
CA GLN A 183 2.71 8.71 -8.25
C GLN A 183 4.07 8.18 -8.72
N TYR A 184 4.40 8.39 -10.00
CA TYR A 184 5.66 8.02 -10.62
C TYR A 184 6.37 9.26 -11.16
N ASN A 185 7.65 9.42 -10.87
CA ASN A 185 8.46 10.51 -11.40
C ASN A 185 9.13 10.07 -12.70
N ALA A 186 8.32 9.88 -13.75
CA ALA A 186 8.83 9.45 -15.05
C ALA A 186 9.79 10.49 -15.65
N THR A 187 10.86 10.05 -16.28
CA THR A 187 11.69 10.98 -17.08
C THR A 187 11.00 11.30 -18.40
N SER A 188 11.35 12.43 -19.03
CA SER A 188 10.81 12.79 -20.35
C SER A 188 11.11 11.72 -21.41
N GLU A 189 12.23 10.99 -21.26
CA GLU A 189 12.60 9.83 -22.09
C GLU A 189 11.69 8.62 -21.85
N GLU A 190 11.29 8.34 -20.60
CA GLU A 190 10.31 7.28 -20.32
C GLU A 190 8.94 7.62 -20.92
N ILE A 191 8.51 8.88 -20.80
CA ILE A 191 7.25 9.35 -21.40
C ILE A 191 7.31 9.24 -22.93
N ARG A 192 8.42 9.67 -23.55
CA ARG A 192 8.67 9.50 -24.99
C ARG A 192 8.49 8.05 -25.42
N ARG A 193 9.20 7.13 -24.77
CA ARG A 193 9.15 5.69 -25.09
C ARG A 193 7.73 5.12 -24.96
N VAL A 194 6.98 5.55 -23.93
CA VAL A 194 5.58 5.15 -23.78
C VAL A 194 4.77 5.63 -24.97
N VAL A 195 4.80 6.93 -25.26
CA VAL A 195 3.91 7.54 -26.27
C VAL A 195 4.24 7.04 -27.67
N GLU A 196 5.52 6.94 -28.04
CA GLU A 196 5.98 6.48 -29.36
C GLU A 196 5.47 5.07 -29.73
N ASN A 197 5.26 4.21 -28.75
CA ASN A 197 4.89 2.81 -28.97
C ASN A 197 3.41 2.50 -28.66
N LEU A 198 2.58 3.51 -28.38
CA LEU A 198 1.17 3.26 -28.07
C LEU A 198 0.35 2.87 -29.31
N PRO A 199 -0.33 1.72 -29.31
CA PRO A 199 -1.14 1.30 -30.45
C PRO A 199 -2.51 1.99 -30.53
N VAL A 200 -2.90 2.72 -29.49
CA VAL A 200 -4.15 3.52 -29.41
C VAL A 200 -3.84 4.91 -28.84
N GLU A 201 -4.58 5.94 -29.27
CA GLU A 201 -4.37 7.30 -28.79
C GLU A 201 -4.99 7.47 -27.39
N VAL A 202 -4.17 7.84 -26.40
CA VAL A 202 -4.61 8.16 -25.03
C VAL A 202 -4.78 9.67 -24.91
N THR A 203 -6.00 10.18 -25.04
CA THR A 203 -6.31 11.62 -25.00
C THR A 203 -7.39 11.91 -23.95
N GLY A 204 -8.02 13.10 -23.97
CA GLY A 204 -9.06 13.48 -23.02
C GLY A 204 -9.46 14.94 -23.14
N PRO A 205 -10.57 15.34 -22.49
CA PRO A 205 -10.90 16.75 -22.33
C PRO A 205 -9.89 17.46 -21.42
N PRO A 206 -9.81 18.79 -21.47
CA PRO A 206 -8.95 19.54 -20.57
C PRO A 206 -9.45 19.46 -19.13
N THR A 207 -8.52 19.28 -18.17
CA THR A 207 -8.84 19.24 -16.74
C THR A 207 -8.29 20.43 -15.96
N GLU A 208 -7.16 20.99 -16.41
CA GLU A 208 -6.54 22.16 -15.78
C GLU A 208 -6.73 23.41 -16.65
N GLU A 209 -6.75 24.60 -16.03
CA GLU A 209 -6.84 25.89 -16.74
C GLU A 209 -5.55 26.27 -17.47
N GLU A 210 -4.40 25.72 -17.07
CA GLU A 210 -3.11 26.02 -17.72
C GLU A 210 -3.06 25.46 -19.15
N GLU A 211 -2.45 26.25 -20.05
CA GLU A 211 -2.24 25.92 -21.45
C GLU A 211 -0.81 25.47 -21.73
N VAL A 212 -0.65 24.65 -22.77
CA VAL A 212 0.66 24.36 -23.34
C VAL A 212 1.20 25.56 -24.11
N SER A 213 2.52 25.69 -24.08
CA SER A 213 3.26 26.82 -24.66
C SER A 213 3.69 26.50 -26.09
N SER A 214 4.38 25.38 -26.30
CA SER A 214 5.10 25.10 -27.54
C SER A 214 4.30 24.25 -28.52
N ASN A 215 3.52 23.28 -28.03
CA ASN A 215 2.84 22.29 -28.86
C ASN A 215 1.33 22.55 -28.99
N ARG A 216 0.98 23.72 -29.50
CA ARG A 216 -0.40 24.19 -29.67
C ARG A 216 -1.02 23.75 -31.00
N ASP A 217 -2.35 23.75 -31.06
CA ASP A 217 -3.16 23.60 -32.28
C ASP A 217 -2.85 22.35 -33.11
N ILE A 218 -2.55 21.24 -32.42
CA ILE A 218 -2.35 19.94 -33.05
C ILE A 218 -3.70 19.42 -33.57
N PRO A 219 -3.85 19.12 -34.87
CA PRO A 219 -5.15 18.77 -35.46
C PRO A 219 -5.90 17.61 -34.80
N SER A 220 -5.18 16.66 -34.20
CA SER A 220 -5.79 15.52 -33.49
C SER A 220 -6.16 15.81 -32.03
N ILE A 221 -5.80 16.97 -31.47
CA ILE A 221 -6.01 17.34 -30.07
C ILE A 221 -6.86 18.61 -30.01
N GLU A 222 -8.08 18.51 -29.51
CA GLU A 222 -9.11 19.56 -29.58
C GLU A 222 -8.94 20.70 -28.56
N THR A 223 -7.84 20.71 -27.82
CA THR A 223 -7.58 21.69 -26.77
C THR A 223 -6.10 22.00 -26.64
N ASN A 224 -5.78 23.23 -26.22
CA ASN A 224 -4.44 23.65 -25.82
C ASN A 224 -4.22 23.57 -24.30
N ARG A 225 -5.23 23.14 -23.53
CA ARG A 225 -5.14 22.98 -22.07
C ARG A 225 -4.67 21.58 -21.69
N ILE A 226 -4.15 21.45 -20.45
CA ILE A 226 -3.64 20.17 -19.94
C ILE A 226 -4.77 19.13 -19.81
N ARG A 227 -4.53 17.94 -20.34
CA ARG A 227 -5.43 16.78 -20.29
C ARG A 227 -5.04 15.84 -19.15
N GLY A 228 -5.38 16.20 -17.92
CA GLY A 228 -4.91 15.48 -16.72
C GLY A 228 -5.28 13.99 -16.70
N GLY A 229 -6.43 13.60 -17.24
CA GLY A 229 -6.80 12.19 -17.40
C GLY A 229 -5.81 11.40 -18.28
N ALA A 230 -5.40 11.97 -19.41
CA ALA A 230 -4.40 11.37 -20.29
C ALA A 230 -3.03 11.31 -19.60
N VAL A 231 -2.62 12.40 -18.95
CA VAL A 231 -1.35 12.46 -18.19
C VAL A 231 -1.27 11.35 -17.12
N LEU A 232 -2.36 11.12 -16.38
CA LEU A 232 -2.43 10.06 -15.37
C LEU A 232 -2.30 8.66 -15.97
N VAL A 233 -2.93 8.39 -17.11
CA VAL A 233 -2.82 7.09 -17.80
C VAL A 233 -1.41 6.85 -18.33
N ILE A 234 -0.80 7.87 -18.94
CA ILE A 234 0.57 7.77 -19.47
C ILE A 234 1.59 7.58 -18.34
N ASN A 235 1.52 8.39 -17.28
CA ASN A 235 2.54 8.41 -16.24
C ASN A 235 2.28 7.41 -15.09
N ASP A 236 1.11 7.50 -14.45
CA ASP A 236 0.80 6.73 -13.24
C ASP A 236 0.28 5.31 -13.56
N CYS A 237 -0.10 5.04 -14.81
CA CYS A 237 -0.55 3.71 -15.24
C CYS A 237 0.51 3.02 -16.11
N LEU A 238 0.74 3.50 -17.34
CA LEU A 238 1.62 2.84 -18.30
C LEU A 238 3.09 2.86 -17.85
N ALA A 239 3.66 4.05 -17.61
CA ALA A 239 5.07 4.16 -17.19
C ALA A 239 5.34 3.49 -15.83
N GLN A 240 4.51 3.79 -14.82
CA GLN A 240 4.68 3.23 -13.47
C GLN A 240 4.55 1.70 -13.43
N LYS A 241 3.61 1.13 -14.21
CA LYS A 241 3.28 -0.32 -14.13
C LYS A 241 3.87 -1.14 -15.25
N ALA A 242 4.76 -0.60 -16.08
CA ALA A 242 5.31 -1.26 -17.26
C ALA A 242 5.79 -2.71 -17.01
N LYS A 243 6.56 -2.94 -15.93
CA LYS A 243 7.04 -4.29 -15.56
C LYS A 243 5.91 -5.27 -15.21
N LYS A 244 4.92 -4.83 -14.42
CA LYS A 244 3.76 -5.67 -14.03
C LYS A 244 2.87 -5.93 -15.24
N LEU A 245 2.68 -4.92 -16.09
CA LEU A 245 1.91 -5.00 -17.33
C LEU A 245 2.52 -6.00 -18.32
N ALA A 246 3.85 -6.01 -18.50
CA ALA A 246 4.53 -6.95 -19.39
C ALA A 246 4.25 -8.42 -19.00
N LYS A 247 4.23 -8.73 -17.69
CA LYS A 247 3.87 -10.08 -17.22
C LYS A 247 2.41 -10.42 -17.51
N LEU A 248 1.49 -9.50 -17.20
CA LEU A 248 0.05 -9.69 -17.41
C LEU A 248 -0.31 -9.86 -18.89
N ILE A 249 0.33 -9.11 -19.79
CA ILE A 249 0.13 -9.22 -21.24
C ILE A 249 0.43 -10.64 -21.71
N ASN A 250 1.57 -11.21 -21.31
CA ASN A 250 1.93 -12.58 -21.69
C ASN A 250 0.89 -13.60 -21.20
N ASP A 251 0.46 -13.48 -19.94
CA ASP A 251 -0.54 -14.38 -19.35
C ASP A 251 -1.90 -14.28 -20.07
N ILE A 252 -2.34 -13.08 -20.42
CA ILE A 252 -3.61 -12.83 -21.13
C ILE A 252 -3.54 -13.32 -22.57
N ALA A 253 -2.47 -12.97 -23.30
CA ALA A 253 -2.29 -13.34 -24.71
C ALA A 253 -2.28 -14.87 -24.89
N ASN A 254 -1.55 -15.58 -24.03
CA ASN A 254 -1.48 -17.04 -24.04
C ASN A 254 -2.85 -17.71 -23.83
N LYS A 255 -3.73 -17.09 -23.04
CA LYS A 255 -5.07 -17.63 -22.74
C LYS A 255 -6.11 -17.27 -23.79
N LEU A 256 -5.98 -16.11 -24.46
CA LEU A 256 -6.91 -15.68 -25.52
C LEU A 256 -6.63 -16.38 -26.84
N GLY A 257 -5.34 -16.50 -27.22
CA GLY A 257 -4.88 -17.13 -28.46
C GLY A 257 -5.08 -16.29 -29.74
N ASP A 258 -5.78 -15.16 -29.67
CA ASP A 258 -6.16 -14.33 -30.82
C ASP A 258 -5.88 -12.82 -30.65
N PHE A 259 -4.95 -12.48 -29.75
CA PHE A 259 -4.52 -11.12 -29.47
C PHE A 259 -3.06 -10.93 -29.91
N ASP A 260 -2.81 -10.06 -30.89
CA ASP A 260 -1.46 -9.64 -31.25
C ASP A 260 -0.93 -8.61 -30.26
N THR A 261 0.09 -8.97 -29.50
CA THR A 261 0.70 -8.10 -28.47
C THR A 261 2.08 -7.58 -28.87
N SER A 262 2.46 -7.69 -30.14
CA SER A 262 3.78 -7.28 -30.64
C SER A 262 4.10 -5.80 -30.34
N SER A 263 3.08 -4.93 -30.36
CA SER A 263 3.17 -3.50 -30.04
C SER A 263 3.49 -3.21 -28.57
N TRP A 264 3.58 -4.22 -27.70
CA TRP A 264 3.87 -4.09 -26.26
C TRP A 264 5.25 -4.62 -25.85
N ASN A 265 6.04 -5.10 -26.80
CA ASN A 265 7.37 -5.67 -26.53
C ASN A 265 8.33 -4.67 -25.88
N TRP A 266 8.10 -3.36 -25.99
CA TRP A 266 8.95 -2.30 -25.42
C TRP A 266 8.81 -2.12 -23.89
N LEU A 267 7.77 -2.65 -23.23
CA LEU A 267 7.49 -2.36 -21.81
C LEU A 267 8.65 -2.70 -20.86
N HIS A 268 9.46 -3.71 -21.19
CA HIS A 268 10.62 -4.12 -20.38
C HIS A 268 11.79 -3.13 -20.42
N LEU A 269 11.73 -2.14 -21.31
CA LEU A 269 12.73 -1.07 -21.48
C LEU A 269 12.43 0.15 -20.59
N VAL A 270 11.22 0.25 -20.02
CA VAL A 270 10.83 1.35 -19.12
C VAL A 270 11.36 1.07 -17.70
N GLY A 271 11.95 2.09 -17.07
CA GLY A 271 12.53 1.98 -15.72
C GLY A 271 13.85 1.20 -15.63
N LYS A 272 14.48 0.83 -16.75
CA LYS A 272 15.90 0.41 -16.78
C LYS A 272 16.77 1.66 -16.88
N LYS A 273 17.59 1.91 -15.86
CA LYS A 273 18.74 2.82 -16.01
C LYS A 273 19.75 2.13 -16.93
N GLU A 274 20.16 2.78 -18.01
CA GLU A 274 21.29 2.32 -18.81
C GLU A 274 22.53 2.25 -17.89
N GLY A 275 23.16 1.07 -17.82
CA GLY A 275 24.43 0.86 -17.11
C GLY A 275 24.31 0.47 -15.63
N LYS A 276 23.91 -0.78 -15.35
CA LYS A 276 24.48 -1.62 -14.27
C LYS A 276 23.96 -3.05 -14.40
N SER A 277 24.81 -3.92 -14.94
CA SER A 277 24.65 -5.37 -14.86
C SER A 277 24.93 -5.82 -13.42
N GLU A 278 23.90 -6.25 -12.70
CA GLU A 278 24.11 -6.98 -11.45
C GLU A 278 24.55 -8.40 -11.79
N LYS A 279 25.84 -8.68 -11.59
CA LYS A 279 26.37 -10.04 -11.58
C LYS A 279 25.82 -10.76 -10.34
N SER A 280 25.20 -11.91 -10.60
CA SER A 280 24.79 -12.91 -9.62
C SER A 280 26.00 -13.67 -9.07
N ASN A 281 26.24 -13.56 -7.76
CA ASN A 281 26.63 -14.65 -6.84
C ASN A 281 27.14 -14.07 -5.51
N ASP A 282 26.23 -14.02 -4.53
CA ASP A 282 26.40 -14.28 -3.09
C ASP A 282 25.10 -13.84 -2.39
N ALA A 283 24.82 -14.34 -1.18
CA ALA A 283 23.60 -14.05 -0.43
C ALA A 283 23.21 -12.57 -0.55
N ALA A 284 22.15 -12.29 -1.33
CA ALA A 284 21.93 -10.97 -1.89
C ALA A 284 21.82 -9.91 -0.79
N VAL A 285 22.86 -9.08 -0.64
CA VAL A 285 22.89 -7.98 0.32
C VAL A 285 21.68 -7.09 0.03
N ILE A 286 20.74 -7.06 0.96
CA ILE A 286 19.51 -6.30 0.83
C ILE A 286 19.86 -4.82 0.99
N VAL A 287 19.92 -4.10 -0.13
CA VAL A 287 20.29 -2.68 -0.15
C VAL A 287 19.21 -1.84 0.55
N PRO A 288 19.56 -1.02 1.57
CA PRO A 288 18.63 -0.08 2.21
C PRO A 288 18.00 0.90 1.23
N SER A 289 16.71 1.22 1.39
CA SER A 289 16.01 2.19 0.56
C SER A 289 15.61 3.44 1.33
N MET A 290 16.00 4.63 0.83
CA MET A 290 15.61 5.92 1.42
C MET A 290 14.27 6.46 0.87
N LYS A 291 13.67 5.80 -0.13
CA LYS A 291 12.48 6.29 -0.85
C LYS A 291 11.29 6.58 0.07
N PHE A 292 11.12 5.81 1.15
CA PHE A 292 10.01 6.01 2.07
C PHE A 292 10.10 7.35 2.81
N MET A 293 11.28 7.98 2.89
CA MET A 293 11.50 9.29 3.52
C MET A 293 11.33 10.48 2.57
N GLU A 294 11.25 10.25 1.26
CA GLU A 294 10.91 11.30 0.30
C GLU A 294 9.54 11.91 0.67
N ASP A 295 9.40 13.23 0.51
CA ASP A 295 8.21 14.00 0.91
C ASP A 295 7.86 13.85 2.41
N ALA A 296 8.87 13.90 3.28
CA ALA A 296 8.65 14.09 4.71
C ALA A 296 7.98 15.45 4.94
N VAL A 297 6.81 15.43 5.61
CA VAL A 297 6.04 16.63 5.92
C VAL A 297 6.24 16.94 7.40
N VAL A 298 6.32 18.23 7.74
CA VAL A 298 6.37 18.69 9.13
C VAL A 298 5.22 18.06 9.95
N GLY A 299 5.55 17.59 11.15
CA GLY A 299 4.61 16.90 12.05
C GLY A 299 4.43 15.40 11.78
N ARG A 300 5.19 14.81 10.85
CA ARG A 300 5.20 13.37 10.59
C ARG A 300 6.59 12.79 10.84
N PRO A 301 6.88 12.31 12.06
CA PRO A 301 8.22 11.89 12.43
C PRO A 301 8.70 10.68 11.62
N ILE A 302 10.01 10.64 11.38
CA ILE A 302 10.72 9.43 10.97
C ILE A 302 10.99 8.64 12.25
N LEU A 303 10.47 7.42 12.31
CA LEU A 303 10.57 6.57 13.49
C LEU A 303 11.84 5.73 13.45
N SER A 304 12.18 5.20 12.27
CA SER A 304 13.40 4.41 12.07
C SER A 304 14.00 4.64 10.69
N TYR A 305 15.34 4.65 10.65
CA TYR A 305 16.09 4.59 9.40
C TYR A 305 16.22 3.14 8.92
N PRO A 306 16.37 2.91 7.60
CA PRO A 306 16.44 1.56 7.05
C PRO A 306 17.72 0.85 7.52
N SER A 307 17.59 -0.41 7.93
CA SER A 307 18.69 -1.26 8.44
C SER A 307 19.48 -0.68 9.60
N LYS A 308 18.93 0.31 10.34
CA LYS A 308 19.60 0.91 11.49
C LYS A 308 19.35 0.07 12.76
N PRO A 309 20.41 -0.38 13.46
CA PRO A 309 20.27 -1.06 14.75
C PRO A 309 19.40 -0.29 15.73
N GLY A 310 18.53 -1.01 16.46
CA GLY A 310 17.53 -0.43 17.35
C GLY A 310 16.23 0.03 16.66
N GLY A 311 16.14 -0.08 15.33
CA GLY A 311 14.90 0.16 14.59
C GLY A 311 13.83 -0.91 14.84
N PHE A 312 12.75 -0.88 14.05
CA PHE A 312 11.74 -1.94 14.10
C PHE A 312 12.30 -3.26 13.57
N ARG A 313 12.35 -4.30 14.41
CA ARG A 313 12.77 -5.64 13.97
C ARG A 313 11.66 -6.27 13.13
N LEU A 314 11.99 -6.70 11.92
CA LEU A 314 11.04 -7.46 11.09
C LEU A 314 10.56 -8.70 11.85
N ARG A 315 9.26 -9.01 11.89
CA ARG A 315 8.75 -10.33 12.31
C ARG A 315 7.74 -10.78 11.28
N TYR A 316 7.93 -11.96 10.70
CA TYR A 316 6.93 -12.48 9.76
C TYR A 316 5.73 -12.99 10.53
N GLY A 317 4.53 -12.59 10.12
CA GLY A 317 3.31 -13.16 10.68
C GLY A 317 2.06 -12.35 10.36
N HIS A 318 0.93 -12.88 10.80
CA HIS A 318 -0.39 -12.30 10.58
C HIS A 318 -1.22 -12.49 11.85
N ALA A 319 -1.55 -11.39 12.52
CA ALA A 319 -2.45 -11.36 13.66
C ALA A 319 -3.92 -11.22 13.20
N ARG A 320 -4.85 -11.51 14.10
CA ARG A 320 -6.30 -11.48 13.83
C ARG A 320 -6.82 -10.13 13.29
N ASN A 321 -6.16 -9.04 13.68
CA ASN A 321 -6.52 -7.67 13.34
C ASN A 321 -5.60 -7.04 12.29
N THR A 322 -4.43 -7.63 12.02
CA THR A 322 -3.59 -7.19 10.91
C THR A 322 -4.24 -7.71 9.63
N GLY A 323 -5.12 -6.94 9.00
CA GLY A 323 -5.71 -7.28 7.70
C GLY A 323 -4.74 -7.06 6.54
N LEU A 324 -5.28 -6.76 5.36
CA LEU A 324 -4.51 -6.41 4.16
C LEU A 324 -3.74 -5.10 4.33
N ALA A 325 -2.51 -5.03 3.82
CA ALA A 325 -1.66 -3.84 3.83
C ALA A 325 -1.54 -3.19 5.22
N SER A 326 -1.43 -4.03 6.26
CA SER A 326 -1.28 -3.61 7.65
C SER A 326 -0.02 -4.19 8.27
N VAL A 327 0.49 -3.51 9.30
CA VAL A 327 1.60 -3.97 10.12
C VAL A 327 1.18 -4.02 11.57
N GLY A 328 1.61 -5.07 12.26
CA GLY A 328 1.44 -5.19 13.71
C GLY A 328 2.58 -4.48 14.44
N ILE A 329 2.25 -3.69 15.46
CA ILE A 329 3.22 -3.03 16.33
C ILE A 329 2.78 -3.25 17.77
N ASN A 330 3.73 -3.45 18.69
CA ASN A 330 3.42 -3.57 20.10
C ASN A 330 2.81 -2.25 20.62
N PRO A 331 1.65 -2.28 21.30
CA PRO A 331 1.02 -1.10 21.89
C PRO A 331 1.90 -0.28 22.85
N ALA A 332 2.82 -0.91 23.58
CA ALA A 332 3.82 -0.24 24.40
C ALA A 332 4.72 0.68 23.55
N THR A 333 5.15 0.23 22.37
CA THR A 333 5.89 1.06 21.41
C THR A 333 5.09 2.29 21.00
N MET A 334 3.78 2.13 20.77
CA MET A 334 2.92 3.25 20.38
C MET A 334 2.86 4.33 21.46
N VAL A 335 2.78 3.93 22.74
CA VAL A 335 2.78 4.85 23.89
C VAL A 335 4.14 5.54 24.05
N ILE A 336 5.23 4.77 23.98
CA ILE A 336 6.60 5.31 24.15
C ILE A 336 6.97 6.28 23.02
N LEU A 337 6.36 6.15 21.83
CA LEU A 337 6.50 7.08 20.71
C LEU A 337 5.52 8.27 20.79
N ASP A 338 5.21 8.76 21.99
CA ASP A 338 4.31 9.89 22.25
C ASP A 338 2.94 9.78 21.55
N GLU A 339 2.44 8.56 21.38
CA GLU A 339 1.17 8.28 20.71
C GLU A 339 1.08 8.83 19.26
N PHE A 340 2.22 9.08 18.60
CA PHE A 340 2.26 9.42 17.16
C PHE A 340 1.75 8.27 16.28
N LEU A 341 1.90 7.04 16.77
CA LEU A 341 1.29 5.86 16.19
C LEU A 341 -0.01 5.56 16.94
N ALA A 342 -1.12 5.68 16.24
CA ALA A 342 -2.43 5.26 16.73
C ALA A 342 -2.99 4.11 15.88
N ILE A 343 -4.04 3.47 16.38
CA ILE A 343 -4.76 2.44 15.64
C ILE A 343 -5.31 3.03 14.35
N GLY A 344 -4.91 2.49 13.20
CA GLY A 344 -5.34 3.01 11.90
C GLY A 344 -4.44 4.12 11.34
N THR A 345 -3.38 4.53 12.05
CA THR A 345 -2.37 5.43 11.50
C THR A 345 -1.71 4.76 10.29
N GLN A 346 -1.73 5.43 9.14
CA GLN A 346 -0.95 5.02 7.99
C GLN A 346 0.51 5.36 8.25
N VAL A 347 1.40 4.40 8.03
CA VAL A 347 2.85 4.57 8.01
C VAL A 347 3.39 4.39 6.58
N ARG A 348 4.51 5.05 6.27
CA ARG A 348 5.33 4.70 5.10
C ARG A 348 6.45 3.80 5.58
N ILE A 349 6.56 2.63 4.97
CA ILE A 349 7.57 1.63 5.30
C ILE A 349 8.56 1.54 4.15
N GLU A 350 9.78 1.13 4.48
CA GLU A 350 10.83 0.90 3.49
C GLU A 350 10.48 -0.25 2.53
N ARG A 351 9.90 -1.31 3.07
CA ARG A 351 9.61 -2.59 2.39
C ARG A 351 8.63 -3.40 3.26
N PRO A 352 7.88 -4.37 2.70
CA PRO A 352 7.77 -4.72 1.27
C PRO A 352 6.82 -3.81 0.48
N GLY A 353 6.01 -2.97 1.14
CA GLY A 353 5.08 -2.06 0.48
C GLY A 353 5.49 -0.58 0.61
N LYS A 354 4.80 0.31 -0.12
CA LYS A 354 4.99 1.77 0.06
C LYS A 354 4.41 2.26 1.38
N SER A 355 3.37 1.61 1.88
CA SER A 355 2.63 2.04 3.06
C SER A 355 1.92 0.87 3.72
N ALA A 356 1.69 1.01 5.00
CA ALA A 356 0.86 0.09 5.76
C ALA A 356 0.02 0.86 6.77
N VAL A 357 -1.01 0.19 7.30
CA VAL A 357 -1.81 0.68 8.41
C VAL A 357 -1.35 0.00 9.69
N VAL A 358 -1.12 0.78 10.75
CA VAL A 358 -0.69 0.27 12.05
C VAL A 358 -1.86 -0.36 12.80
N MET A 359 -1.64 -1.57 13.28
CA MET A 359 -2.55 -2.34 14.13
C MET A 359 -1.83 -2.81 15.40
N PRO A 360 -2.50 -2.81 16.56
CA PRO A 360 -1.90 -3.24 17.82
C PRO A 360 -1.75 -4.76 17.87
N VAL A 361 -0.56 -5.27 18.20
CA VAL A 361 -0.31 -6.69 18.47
C VAL A 361 0.50 -6.80 19.75
N ASP A 362 -0.11 -7.29 20.82
CA ASP A 362 0.46 -7.34 22.17
C ASP A 362 1.33 -8.59 22.44
N SER A 363 1.29 -9.57 21.54
CA SER A 363 2.08 -10.81 21.66
C SER A 363 3.51 -10.73 21.11
N ILE A 364 3.89 -9.60 20.49
CA ILE A 364 5.24 -9.39 19.90
C ILE A 364 6.09 -8.48 20.80
N GLU A 365 7.41 -8.50 20.64
CA GLU A 365 8.31 -7.73 21.52
C GLU A 365 8.06 -6.22 21.43
N GLY A 366 7.96 -5.55 22.57
CA GLY A 366 7.87 -4.10 22.70
C GLY A 366 9.23 -3.40 22.69
N PRO A 367 9.29 -2.10 23.04
CA PRO A 367 10.55 -1.37 23.01
C PRO A 367 11.46 -1.73 24.18
N VAL A 368 12.76 -1.48 23.98
CA VAL A 368 13.73 -1.39 25.08
C VAL A 368 14.15 0.06 25.23
N VAL A 369 14.08 0.59 26.44
CA VAL A 369 14.34 2.01 26.73
C VAL A 369 15.37 2.17 27.83
N ARG A 370 16.12 3.27 27.75
CA ARG A 370 16.93 3.81 28.84
C ARG A 370 16.15 4.91 29.55
N LEU A 371 16.05 4.81 30.86
CA LEU A 371 15.45 5.81 31.72
C LEU A 371 16.47 6.88 32.10
N ARG A 372 16.00 8.04 32.58
CA ARG A 372 16.87 9.16 33.02
C ARG A 372 17.79 8.81 34.20
N ASP A 373 17.49 7.76 34.95
CA ASP A 373 18.37 7.22 35.99
C ASP A 373 19.48 6.30 35.43
N GLY A 374 19.52 6.10 34.10
CA GLY A 374 20.47 5.24 33.39
C GLY A 374 20.06 3.78 33.27
N SER A 375 19.00 3.34 33.95
CA SER A 375 18.49 1.97 33.89
C SER A 375 17.96 1.64 32.50
N VAL A 376 18.12 0.38 32.10
CA VAL A 376 17.59 -0.16 30.83
C VAL A 376 16.50 -1.18 31.14
N VAL A 377 15.32 -0.97 30.54
CA VAL A 377 14.13 -1.80 30.76
C VAL A 377 13.49 -2.22 29.44
N ARG A 378 12.99 -3.45 29.40
CA ARG A 378 12.12 -3.97 28.33
C ARG A 378 10.68 -3.68 28.71
N VAL A 379 9.87 -3.25 27.75
CA VAL A 379 8.53 -2.75 28.02
C VAL A 379 7.55 -3.43 27.07
N ASP A 380 6.89 -4.48 27.52
CA ASP A 380 5.97 -5.23 26.65
C ASP A 380 4.49 -4.86 26.90
N GLY A 381 4.19 -4.17 28.01
CA GLY A 381 2.84 -3.82 28.43
C GLY A 381 2.51 -2.32 28.33
N VAL A 382 1.26 -2.01 27.95
CA VAL A 382 0.75 -0.63 27.82
C VAL A 382 0.77 0.12 29.16
N GLU A 383 0.36 -0.54 30.24
CA GLU A 383 0.30 0.09 31.56
C GLU A 383 1.68 0.49 32.07
N GLU A 384 2.67 -0.38 31.87
CA GLU A 384 4.07 -0.10 32.21
C GLU A 384 4.61 1.04 31.33
N ALA A 385 4.39 0.98 30.02
CA ALA A 385 4.78 2.04 29.10
C ALA A 385 4.26 3.42 29.53
N ARG A 386 2.98 3.51 29.92
CA ARG A 386 2.39 4.76 30.42
C ARG A 386 3.03 5.26 31.73
N LYS A 387 3.46 4.36 32.61
CA LYS A 387 4.10 4.71 33.91
C LYS A 387 5.52 5.24 33.78
N ILE A 388 6.21 4.88 32.69
CA ILE A 388 7.62 5.22 32.49
C ILE A 388 7.86 6.18 31.32
N ALA A 389 6.86 6.47 30.49
CA ALA A 389 6.99 7.29 29.28
C ALA A 389 7.69 8.64 29.57
N ASP A 390 7.32 9.30 30.66
CA ASP A 390 7.90 10.58 31.10
C ASP A 390 9.34 10.45 31.64
N LYS A 391 9.79 9.24 31.95
CA LYS A 391 11.12 8.90 32.46
C LYS A 391 12.06 8.40 31.38
N VAL A 392 11.56 8.11 30.18
CA VAL A 392 12.40 7.66 29.06
C VAL A 392 13.35 8.78 28.65
N GLU A 393 14.64 8.46 28.62
CA GLU A 393 15.69 9.34 28.10
C GLU A 393 16.05 8.96 26.66
N ARG A 394 16.10 7.66 26.37
CA ARG A 394 16.47 7.13 25.05
C ARG A 394 15.74 5.84 24.74
N ILE A 395 15.23 5.70 23.52
CA ILE A 395 14.74 4.42 23.00
C ILE A 395 15.91 3.69 22.35
N LEU A 396 16.23 2.50 22.84
CA LEU A 396 17.35 1.67 22.37
C LEU A 396 16.91 0.70 21.27
N PHE A 397 15.67 0.20 21.40
CA PHE A 397 15.04 -0.69 20.43
C PHE A 397 13.56 -0.34 20.34
N LEU A 398 13.01 -0.25 19.13
CA LEU A 398 11.59 0.08 18.92
C LEU A 398 10.65 -1.11 19.13
N GLY A 399 11.15 -2.34 19.14
CA GLY A 399 10.31 -3.54 19.18
C GLY A 399 10.10 -4.15 17.79
N ASP A 400 9.20 -5.12 17.75
CA ASP A 400 8.84 -5.85 16.55
C ASP A 400 7.91 -5.03 15.64
N VAL A 401 8.06 -5.24 14.33
CA VAL A 401 7.03 -4.94 13.33
C VAL A 401 6.60 -6.23 12.65
N LEU A 402 5.35 -6.62 12.89
CA LEU A 402 4.75 -7.82 12.30
C LEU A 402 4.32 -7.52 10.86
N ILE A 403 4.89 -8.23 9.89
CA ILE A 403 4.58 -8.08 8.47
C ILE A 403 4.16 -9.43 7.88
N GLY A 404 3.00 -9.46 7.23
CA GLY A 404 2.48 -10.66 6.58
C GLY A 404 3.31 -11.08 5.37
N PHE A 405 3.50 -12.39 5.20
CA PHE A 405 4.13 -12.96 3.99
C PHE A 405 3.44 -12.49 2.69
N GLY A 406 2.10 -12.39 2.72
CA GLY A 406 1.31 -11.91 1.58
C GLY A 406 1.71 -10.51 1.08
N GLU A 407 2.22 -9.64 1.95
CA GLU A 407 2.70 -8.31 1.58
C GLU A 407 3.98 -8.38 0.73
N PHE A 408 4.87 -9.34 1.02
CA PHE A 408 6.06 -9.58 0.20
C PHE A 408 5.68 -10.15 -1.17
N LEU A 409 4.74 -11.10 -1.17
CA LEU A 409 4.25 -11.74 -2.40
C LEU A 409 3.56 -10.74 -3.33
N GLU A 410 2.61 -9.94 -2.82
CA GLU A 410 1.85 -8.97 -3.62
C GLU A 410 2.74 -7.86 -4.18
N ASN A 411 3.70 -7.37 -3.40
CA ASN A 411 4.61 -6.32 -3.85
C ASN A 411 5.84 -6.87 -4.61
N ASN A 412 5.93 -8.19 -4.81
CA ASN A 412 7.03 -8.87 -5.50
C ASN A 412 8.42 -8.52 -4.91
N HIS A 413 8.50 -8.47 -3.58
CA HIS A 413 9.75 -8.29 -2.85
C HIS A 413 10.37 -9.64 -2.48
N LYS A 414 11.71 -9.74 -2.58
CA LYS A 414 12.43 -10.91 -2.07
C LYS A 414 12.22 -11.03 -0.56
N LEU A 415 12.05 -12.26 -0.10
CA LEU A 415 12.04 -12.53 1.33
C LEU A 415 13.42 -12.22 1.92
N ILE A 416 13.36 -11.61 3.08
CA ILE A 416 14.50 -11.32 3.94
C ILE A 416 14.67 -12.51 4.88
N PRO A 417 15.91 -12.93 5.22
CA PRO A 417 16.12 -13.95 6.24
C PRO A 417 15.31 -13.62 7.50
N SER A 418 14.58 -14.60 8.04
CA SER A 418 13.80 -14.39 9.26
C SER A 418 14.72 -14.12 10.44
N PRO A 419 14.39 -13.17 11.33
CA PRO A 419 15.04 -13.10 12.62
C PRO A 419 14.67 -14.29 13.49
N TRP A 420 15.43 -14.44 14.58
CA TRP A 420 15.17 -15.44 15.58
C TRP A 420 13.98 -15.03 16.48
N VAL A 421 12.90 -15.81 16.40
CA VAL A 421 11.59 -15.54 17.02
C VAL A 421 10.98 -16.81 17.61
N GLU A 422 10.04 -16.65 18.54
CA GLU A 422 9.49 -17.74 19.34
C GLU A 422 8.79 -18.80 18.48
N GLU A 423 8.12 -18.38 17.40
CA GLU A 423 7.44 -19.28 16.47
C GLU A 423 8.43 -20.27 15.83
N TRP A 424 9.60 -19.79 15.42
CA TRP A 424 10.64 -20.63 14.83
C TRP A 424 11.25 -21.57 15.87
N TRP A 425 11.55 -21.07 17.07
CA TRP A 425 12.08 -21.90 18.14
C TRP A 425 11.10 -23.02 18.55
N ALA A 426 9.81 -22.69 18.67
CA ALA A 426 8.77 -23.67 18.97
C ALA A 426 8.65 -24.74 17.89
N GLU A 427 8.78 -24.39 16.60
CA GLU A 427 8.82 -25.39 15.52
C GLU A 427 10.06 -26.28 15.59
N MET A 428 11.22 -25.75 15.97
CA MET A 428 12.42 -26.57 16.17
C MET A 428 12.23 -27.58 17.30
N LEU A 429 11.55 -27.21 18.39
CA LEU A 429 11.19 -28.15 19.46
C LEU A 429 10.17 -29.20 19.01
N ARG A 430 9.13 -28.78 18.27
CA ARG A 430 8.13 -29.71 17.71
C ARG A 430 8.77 -30.74 16.79
N ALA A 431 9.75 -30.33 15.98
CA ALA A 431 10.52 -31.24 15.14
C ALA A 431 11.34 -32.28 15.93
N LYS A 432 11.66 -31.99 17.21
CA LYS A 432 12.32 -32.91 18.16
C LYS A 432 11.32 -33.70 19.01
N GLY A 433 10.02 -33.63 18.71
CA GLY A 433 8.96 -34.34 19.45
C GLY A 433 8.59 -33.70 20.78
N VAL A 434 8.99 -32.45 21.03
CA VAL A 434 8.67 -31.70 22.26
C VAL A 434 7.57 -30.70 21.96
N LYS A 435 6.58 -30.62 22.84
CA LYS A 435 5.57 -29.55 22.76
C LYS A 435 6.27 -28.21 23.02
N GLY A 436 6.45 -27.40 21.98
CA GLY A 436 6.78 -25.99 22.10
C GLY A 436 5.53 -25.15 21.86
N ASP A 437 5.31 -24.14 22.70
CA ASP A 437 4.31 -23.08 22.46
C ASP A 437 5.07 -21.75 22.38
N PRO A 438 5.00 -21.00 21.26
CA PRO A 438 5.70 -19.73 21.14
C PRO A 438 5.22 -18.65 22.13
N TRP A 439 4.09 -18.85 22.80
CA TRP A 439 3.50 -17.88 23.71
C TRP A 439 3.68 -18.27 25.20
N ASP A 440 4.27 -19.43 25.48
CA ASP A 440 4.58 -19.83 26.85
C ASP A 440 5.73 -19.00 27.42
N HIS A 441 5.70 -18.79 28.75
CA HIS A 441 6.81 -18.17 29.45
C HIS A 441 7.86 -19.22 29.81
N TYR A 442 9.04 -19.13 29.19
CA TYR A 442 10.19 -19.96 29.52
C TYR A 442 11.21 -19.17 30.34
N SER A 443 11.44 -19.56 31.59
CA SER A 443 12.58 -19.06 32.36
C SER A 443 13.90 -19.41 31.68
N PHE A 444 14.98 -18.70 32.00
CA PHE A 444 16.28 -19.01 31.40
C PHE A 444 16.73 -20.44 31.74
N ALA A 445 16.44 -20.88 32.96
CA ALA A 445 16.78 -22.23 33.42
C ALA A 445 16.03 -23.34 32.65
N GLU A 446 14.81 -23.10 32.21
CA GLU A 446 14.07 -24.03 31.35
C GLU A 446 14.58 -23.98 29.91
N ALA A 447 14.78 -22.77 29.38
CA ALA A 447 15.25 -22.57 28.01
C ALA A 447 16.61 -23.22 27.76
N ILE A 448 17.57 -23.09 28.69
CA ILE A 448 18.89 -23.71 28.55
C ILE A 448 18.82 -25.24 28.63
N LYS A 449 17.98 -25.80 29.52
CA LYS A 449 17.77 -27.25 29.61
C LYS A 449 17.22 -27.80 28.29
N LEU A 450 16.25 -27.12 27.70
CA LEU A 450 15.68 -27.51 26.41
C LEU A 450 16.70 -27.39 25.28
N SER A 451 17.46 -26.29 25.26
CA SER A 451 18.50 -26.03 24.26
C SER A 451 19.57 -27.14 24.25
N ILE A 452 20.14 -27.46 25.42
CA ILE A 452 21.17 -28.50 25.56
C ILE A 452 20.60 -29.89 25.28
N LYS A 453 19.43 -30.22 25.84
CA LYS A 453 18.86 -31.57 25.74
C LYS A 453 18.45 -31.93 24.31
N TYR A 454 17.93 -30.97 23.54
CA TYR A 454 17.34 -31.21 22.22
C TYR A 454 18.17 -30.66 21.06
N ASP A 455 19.33 -30.08 21.35
CA ASP A 455 20.23 -29.45 20.37
C ASP A 455 19.47 -28.44 19.49
N VAL A 456 18.82 -27.49 20.18
CA VAL A 456 18.16 -26.34 19.54
C VAL A 456 18.81 -25.06 20.07
N PRO A 457 18.86 -23.97 19.28
CA PRO A 457 19.38 -22.71 19.78
C PRO A 457 18.60 -22.21 21.00
N ILE A 458 19.23 -21.33 21.80
CA ILE A 458 18.59 -20.78 22.98
C ILE A 458 17.31 -19.99 22.63
N HIS A 459 16.34 -20.00 23.54
CA HIS A 459 15.07 -19.30 23.35
C HIS A 459 15.28 -17.81 22.99
N PRO A 460 14.53 -17.24 22.02
CA PRO A 460 14.67 -15.85 21.56
C PRO A 460 14.61 -14.76 22.65
N ARG A 461 13.76 -14.92 23.68
CA ARG A 461 13.73 -14.05 24.88
C ARG A 461 15.08 -13.87 25.58
N TRP A 462 15.92 -14.91 25.55
CA TRP A 462 17.24 -14.95 26.19
C TRP A 462 18.38 -14.80 25.17
N THR A 463 18.06 -14.49 23.93
CA THR A 463 19.02 -14.07 22.90
C THR A 463 19.16 -12.55 22.96
N TYR A 464 20.38 -12.03 22.79
CA TYR A 464 20.68 -10.60 22.74
C TYR A 464 21.15 -10.18 21.34
N PHE A 465 21.28 -8.88 21.09
CA PHE A 465 21.66 -8.33 19.78
C PHE A 465 23.17 -8.41 19.50
N TRP A 466 23.75 -9.60 19.66
CA TRP A 466 25.18 -9.85 19.47
C TRP A 466 25.69 -9.47 18.07
N HIS A 467 24.83 -9.54 17.06
CA HIS A 467 25.14 -9.13 15.68
C HIS A 467 25.26 -7.60 15.50
N ASP A 468 24.87 -6.79 16.50
CA ASP A 468 24.95 -5.32 16.46
C ASP A 468 26.18 -4.76 17.20
N ILE A 469 27.04 -5.61 17.76
CA ILE A 469 28.31 -5.22 18.37
C ILE A 469 29.49 -5.81 17.59
N THR A 470 30.63 -5.13 17.66
CA THR A 470 31.89 -5.54 17.04
C THR A 470 32.64 -6.57 17.90
N LEU A 471 33.65 -7.22 17.30
CA LEU A 471 34.55 -8.12 18.02
C LEU A 471 35.36 -7.39 19.12
N ASP A 472 35.70 -6.12 18.90
CA ASP A 472 36.36 -5.29 19.91
C ASP A 472 35.45 -5.05 21.12
N GLU A 473 34.20 -4.69 20.86
CA GLU A 473 33.20 -4.51 21.91
C GLU A 473 32.92 -5.80 22.68
N LEU A 474 32.87 -6.96 22.00
CA LEU A 474 32.78 -8.25 22.67
C LEU A 474 33.99 -8.51 23.57
N SER A 475 35.20 -8.19 23.10
CA SER A 475 36.42 -8.33 23.89
C SER A 475 36.39 -7.46 25.14
N SER A 476 35.99 -6.19 25.02
CA SER A 476 35.83 -5.27 26.16
C SER A 476 34.79 -5.78 27.16
N LEU A 477 33.67 -6.31 26.67
CA LEU A 477 32.63 -6.89 27.52
C LEU A 477 33.15 -8.11 28.29
N ILE A 478 33.86 -9.03 27.63
CA ILE A 478 34.45 -10.20 28.27
C ILE A 478 35.39 -9.78 29.41
N GLU A 479 36.27 -8.80 29.17
CA GLU A 479 37.17 -8.27 30.20
C GLU A 479 36.44 -7.67 31.39
N ALA A 480 35.34 -6.96 31.13
CA ALA A 480 34.50 -6.42 32.19
C ALA A 480 33.81 -7.53 33.00
N VAL A 481 33.26 -8.55 32.33
CA VAL A 481 32.63 -9.70 33.01
C VAL A 481 33.63 -10.52 33.82
N ARG A 482 34.88 -10.68 33.37
CA ARG A 482 35.95 -11.36 34.13
C ARG A 482 36.26 -10.68 35.46
N LYS A 483 36.14 -9.35 35.51
CA LYS A 483 36.40 -8.54 36.71
C LYS A 483 35.14 -8.30 37.57
N ALA A 484 33.99 -8.75 37.09
CA ALA A 484 32.70 -8.50 37.71
C ALA A 484 32.52 -9.31 38.99
N GLU A 485 31.80 -8.74 39.95
CA GLU A 485 31.32 -9.48 41.11
C GLU A 485 30.03 -10.22 40.71
N SER A 486 30.02 -11.54 40.87
CA SER A 486 28.84 -12.37 40.59
C SER A 486 28.41 -13.10 41.85
N SER A 487 27.26 -12.74 42.41
CA SER A 487 26.71 -13.39 43.60
C SER A 487 25.18 -13.33 43.62
N ASN A 488 24.53 -14.36 44.16
CA ASN A 488 23.07 -14.43 44.37
C ASN A 488 22.21 -14.08 43.12
N GLY A 489 22.67 -14.47 41.92
CA GLY A 489 21.96 -14.17 40.67
C GLY A 489 22.06 -12.71 40.21
N ARG A 490 23.03 -11.95 40.73
CA ARG A 490 23.38 -10.62 40.28
C ARG A 490 24.76 -10.64 39.66
N LEU A 491 24.93 -9.88 38.57
CA LEU A 491 26.22 -9.57 37.98
C LEU A 491 26.46 -8.07 38.11
N ILE A 492 27.52 -7.71 38.82
CA ILE A 492 27.85 -6.34 39.17
C ILE A 492 29.12 -5.93 38.43
N LEU A 493 28.99 -4.97 37.53
CA LEU A 493 30.05 -4.44 36.68
C LEU A 493 30.38 -3.01 37.10
N GLU A 494 31.64 -2.62 36.95
CA GLU A 494 32.05 -1.23 37.12
C GLU A 494 31.40 -0.34 36.05
N VAL A 495 31.01 0.89 36.41
CA VAL A 495 30.42 1.85 35.46
C VAL A 495 31.52 2.42 34.58
N VAL A 496 31.78 1.72 33.48
CA VAL A 496 32.62 2.18 32.38
C VAL A 496 31.70 2.55 31.22
N LYS A 497 31.87 3.77 30.67
CA LYS A 497 31.02 4.30 29.59
C LYS A 497 30.89 3.35 28.40
N GLU A 498 32.01 2.78 27.97
CA GLU A 498 32.07 1.80 26.87
C GLU A 498 31.22 0.55 27.18
N ILE A 499 31.37 -0.03 28.38
CA ILE A 499 30.59 -1.22 28.80
C ILE A 499 29.10 -0.90 28.88
N LYS A 500 28.74 0.28 29.38
CA LYS A 500 27.35 0.75 29.41
C LYS A 500 26.76 0.83 28.00
N GLU A 501 27.50 1.40 27.05
CA GLU A 501 27.07 1.51 25.65
C GLU A 501 26.93 0.13 24.99
N ILE A 502 27.80 -0.82 25.29
CA ILE A 502 27.72 -2.21 24.80
C ILE A 502 26.47 -2.91 25.34
N LEU A 503 26.21 -2.81 26.65
CA LEU A 503 25.00 -3.38 27.26
C LEU A 503 23.71 -2.76 26.71
N GLU A 504 23.73 -1.44 26.43
CA GLU A 504 22.64 -0.74 25.75
C GLU A 504 22.41 -1.26 24.32
N LYS A 505 23.47 -1.47 23.52
CA LYS A 505 23.37 -2.06 22.17
C LYS A 505 22.80 -3.47 22.21
N LEU A 506 23.22 -4.27 23.18
CA LEU A 506 22.72 -5.63 23.39
C LEU A 506 21.28 -5.66 23.94
N CYS A 507 20.73 -4.51 24.35
CA CYS A 507 19.41 -4.39 24.99
C CYS A 507 19.25 -5.33 26.20
N ILE A 508 20.30 -5.41 27.03
CA ILE A 508 20.31 -6.20 28.27
C ILE A 508 19.71 -5.34 29.39
N PRO A 509 18.62 -5.77 30.05
CA PRO A 509 18.07 -5.04 31.19
C PRO A 509 19.08 -4.91 32.32
N HIS A 510 19.26 -3.71 32.85
CA HIS A 510 20.19 -3.43 33.96
C HIS A 510 19.82 -2.14 34.70
N LYS A 511 20.30 -2.01 35.94
CA LYS A 511 20.14 -0.83 36.78
C LYS A 511 21.49 -0.19 37.10
N LEU A 512 21.46 1.05 37.54
CA LEU A 512 22.60 1.71 38.18
C LEU A 512 22.34 1.78 39.69
N GLU A 513 23.17 1.09 40.47
CA GLU A 513 23.09 1.07 41.93
C GLU A 513 24.48 1.32 42.51
N ASP A 514 24.61 2.27 43.44
CA ASP A 514 25.86 2.63 44.11
C ASP A 514 27.05 2.88 43.17
N GLY A 515 26.78 3.48 41.99
CA GLY A 515 27.81 3.75 40.98
C GLY A 515 28.31 2.51 40.22
N LYS A 516 27.60 1.38 40.32
CA LYS A 516 27.86 0.14 39.59
C LYS A 516 26.70 -0.21 38.65
N ILE A 517 26.97 -0.98 37.59
CA ILE A 517 25.96 -1.55 36.70
C ILE A 517 25.55 -2.90 37.26
N VAL A 518 24.25 -3.08 37.52
CA VAL A 518 23.72 -4.33 38.08
C VAL A 518 22.77 -4.99 37.07
N ILE A 519 23.10 -6.22 36.69
CA ILE A 519 22.23 -7.13 35.92
C ILE A 519 21.71 -8.18 36.90
N GLU A 520 20.41 -8.46 36.89
CA GLU A 520 19.76 -9.31 37.90
C GLU A 520 19.00 -10.48 37.28
N GLY A 521 18.82 -11.54 38.06
CA GLY A 521 17.91 -12.64 37.75
C GLY A 521 18.35 -13.46 36.53
N ASP A 522 17.39 -13.75 35.66
CA ASP A 522 17.62 -14.61 34.50
C ASP A 522 18.44 -13.94 33.40
N ASP A 523 18.38 -12.61 33.25
CA ASP A 523 19.20 -11.89 32.28
C ASP A 523 20.70 -11.97 32.66
N ALA A 524 21.03 -11.93 33.96
CA ALA A 524 22.41 -12.12 34.46
C ALA A 524 22.93 -13.53 34.16
N LYS A 525 22.10 -14.56 34.42
CA LYS A 525 22.43 -15.96 34.11
C LYS A 525 22.59 -16.17 32.60
N ALA A 526 21.72 -15.58 31.80
CA ALA A 526 21.77 -15.68 30.35
C ALA A 526 23.03 -15.02 29.77
N LEU A 527 23.45 -13.86 30.29
CA LEU A 527 24.69 -13.21 29.87
C LEU A 527 25.91 -14.07 30.24
N LEU A 528 25.99 -14.54 31.49
CA LEU A 528 27.10 -15.38 31.94
C LEU A 528 27.20 -16.70 31.16
N ALA A 529 26.07 -17.35 30.88
CA ALA A 529 26.05 -18.58 30.08
C ALA A 529 26.38 -18.33 28.60
N SER A 530 26.04 -17.16 28.06
CA SER A 530 26.46 -16.75 26.71
C SER A 530 27.98 -16.54 26.62
N LEU A 531 28.62 -16.23 27.75
CA LEU A 531 30.06 -15.98 27.85
C LEU A 531 30.80 -17.10 28.61
N SER A 532 30.21 -18.30 28.73
CA SER A 532 30.74 -19.36 29.61
C SER A 532 32.14 -19.85 29.25
N GLY A 533 32.49 -19.80 27.96
CA GLY A 533 33.79 -20.18 27.41
C GLY A 533 34.76 -19.01 27.23
N MET A 534 34.50 -17.87 27.87
CA MET A 534 35.27 -16.64 27.69
C MET A 534 36.78 -16.81 27.92
N ASP A 535 37.22 -17.75 28.75
CA ASP A 535 38.66 -18.03 28.96
C ASP A 535 39.39 -18.51 27.71
N LYS A 536 38.66 -19.06 26.74
CA LYS A 536 39.20 -19.53 25.45
C LYS A 536 39.15 -18.47 24.36
N PHE A 537 38.52 -17.33 24.62
CA PHE A 537 38.31 -16.28 23.62
C PHE A 537 39.64 -15.62 23.25
N GLU A 538 39.97 -15.72 21.97
CA GLU A 538 41.07 -14.99 21.34
C GLU A 538 40.54 -14.30 20.08
N LYS A 539 40.48 -12.96 20.10
CA LYS A 539 39.89 -12.15 19.02
C LYS A 539 40.41 -12.53 17.62
N SER A 540 41.69 -12.85 17.50
CA SER A 540 42.35 -13.20 16.23
C SER A 540 41.82 -14.48 15.56
N LYS A 541 41.06 -15.32 16.27
CA LYS A 541 40.51 -16.58 15.74
C LYS A 541 39.19 -16.39 14.97
N TYR A 542 38.57 -15.21 15.03
CA TYR A 542 37.21 -15.02 14.52
C TYR A 542 37.12 -13.87 13.52
N GLU A 543 36.29 -14.06 12.49
CA GLU A 543 35.99 -13.04 11.49
C GLU A 543 34.75 -12.20 11.88
N SER A 544 33.84 -12.77 12.67
CA SER A 544 32.62 -12.09 13.09
C SER A 544 32.29 -12.31 14.57
N THR A 545 31.58 -11.36 15.18
CA THR A 545 31.08 -11.45 16.56
C THR A 545 30.15 -12.66 16.74
N MET A 546 29.37 -13.00 15.71
CA MET A 546 28.43 -14.12 15.78
C MET A 546 29.15 -15.48 15.83
N ASP A 547 30.29 -15.61 15.15
CA ASP A 547 31.10 -16.83 15.22
C ASP A 547 31.77 -16.94 16.59
N ALA A 548 32.37 -15.84 17.07
CA ALA A 548 33.00 -15.79 18.38
C ALA A 548 32.03 -16.14 19.52
N ILE A 549 30.84 -15.54 19.53
CA ILE A 549 29.88 -15.78 20.62
C ILE A 549 29.35 -17.22 20.59
N ASN A 550 29.15 -17.82 19.40
CA ASN A 550 28.72 -19.21 19.30
C ASN A 550 29.79 -20.22 19.73
N ASP A 551 31.08 -19.89 19.56
CA ASP A 551 32.17 -20.76 19.98
C ASP A 551 32.35 -20.78 21.52
N ILE A 552 32.05 -19.67 22.19
CA ILE A 552 32.22 -19.55 23.65
C ILE A 552 30.94 -19.79 24.46
N ALA A 553 29.75 -19.68 23.85
CA ALA A 553 28.49 -19.87 24.54
C ALA A 553 28.23 -21.35 24.89
N ALA A 554 27.51 -21.59 25.98
CA ALA A 554 27.08 -22.94 26.37
C ALA A 554 26.02 -23.56 25.43
N PHE A 555 25.51 -22.77 24.48
CA PHE A 555 24.43 -23.11 23.56
C PHE A 555 24.59 -22.32 22.25
N ARG A 556 23.92 -22.79 21.20
CA ARG A 556 23.87 -22.06 19.94
C ARG A 556 23.04 -20.78 20.06
N ILE A 557 23.57 -19.68 19.53
CA ILE A 557 22.96 -18.35 19.49
C ILE A 557 22.67 -17.97 18.04
N MET A 558 21.42 -17.61 17.77
CA MET A 558 20.97 -17.13 16.47
C MET A 558 20.98 -15.59 16.42
N GLN A 559 21.04 -15.01 15.22
CA GLN A 559 20.91 -13.55 15.06
C GLN A 559 19.50 -13.12 15.48
N LYS A 560 19.41 -12.30 16.55
CA LYS A 560 18.12 -11.86 17.09
C LYS A 560 17.36 -10.99 16.10
N ALA A 561 18.06 -10.17 15.32
CA ALA A 561 17.50 -9.34 14.26
C ALA A 561 18.36 -9.50 13.00
N THR A 562 17.75 -9.92 11.91
CA THR A 562 18.38 -9.98 10.58
C THR A 562 18.13 -8.70 9.77
N TYR A 563 17.10 -7.94 10.14
CA TYR A 563 16.69 -6.75 9.42
C TYR A 563 15.89 -5.78 10.28
N TYR A 564 16.22 -4.49 10.15
CA TYR A 564 15.50 -3.39 10.77
C TYR A 564 14.74 -2.59 9.72
N VAL A 565 13.41 -2.58 9.82
CA VAL A 565 12.53 -1.93 8.84
C VAL A 565 12.52 -0.43 9.08
N GLY A 566 12.83 0.35 8.04
CA GLY A 566 12.65 1.80 8.04
C GLY A 566 11.16 2.17 8.02
N MET A 567 10.77 3.12 8.87
CA MET A 567 9.38 3.54 9.03
C MET A 567 9.27 5.04 9.34
N ARG A 568 8.28 5.69 8.74
CA ARG A 568 7.83 7.04 9.15
C ARG A 568 6.32 7.11 9.24
N VAL A 569 5.84 8.09 10.01
CA VAL A 569 4.42 8.40 10.09
C VAL A 569 3.93 8.94 8.73
N GLY A 570 2.82 8.37 8.27
CA GLY A 570 2.12 8.75 7.06
C GLY A 570 0.92 9.62 7.39
N ARG A 571 -0.30 9.11 7.22
CA ARG A 571 -1.53 9.86 7.49
C ARG A 571 -2.15 9.37 8.79
N PRO A 572 -2.55 10.27 9.70
CA PRO A 572 -3.35 9.88 10.85
C PRO A 572 -4.67 9.21 10.42
N GLU A 573 -5.22 8.42 11.31
CA GLU A 573 -6.55 7.84 11.21
C GLU A 573 -7.64 8.92 11.09
N LYS A 574 -8.79 8.55 10.52
CA LYS A 574 -9.90 9.49 10.33
C LYS A 574 -11.26 8.79 10.45
N ALA A 575 -12.03 9.17 11.46
CA ALA A 575 -13.44 8.85 11.60
C ALA A 575 -14.35 10.10 11.43
N LYS A 576 -13.86 11.15 10.76
CA LYS A 576 -14.59 12.41 10.58
C LYS A 576 -15.72 12.27 9.55
N GLN A 577 -16.86 12.91 9.83
CA GLN A 577 -17.99 13.05 8.90
C GLN A 577 -17.55 13.59 7.53
N ARG A 578 -18.14 13.07 6.44
CA ARG A 578 -17.95 13.61 5.08
C ARG A 578 -18.77 14.89 4.92
N LYS A 579 -18.11 16.04 4.86
CA LYS A 579 -18.73 17.36 4.67
C LYS A 579 -18.21 18.00 3.39
N MET A 580 -19.10 18.59 2.59
CA MET A 580 -18.71 19.48 1.49
C MET A 580 -18.04 20.75 2.05
N LYS A 581 -17.29 21.46 1.20
CA LYS A 581 -16.76 22.79 1.52
C LYS A 581 -17.33 23.81 0.52
N PRO A 582 -18.15 24.78 0.97
CA PRO A 582 -18.70 24.92 2.33
C PRO A 582 -19.64 23.74 2.70
N PRO A 583 -19.93 23.51 3.99
CA PRO A 583 -20.91 22.50 4.40
C PRO A 583 -22.27 22.74 3.72
N VAL A 584 -22.85 21.67 3.17
CA VAL A 584 -24.13 21.70 2.45
C VAL A 584 -25.13 20.82 3.18
N ASN A 585 -26.32 21.36 3.42
CA ASN A 585 -27.45 20.62 4.00
C ASN A 585 -28.53 20.28 2.96
N LEU A 586 -28.60 21.01 1.85
CA LEU A 586 -29.58 20.84 0.78
C LEU A 586 -28.94 21.16 -0.58
N LEU A 587 -29.15 20.31 -1.58
CA LEU A 587 -28.74 20.56 -2.97
C LEU A 587 -29.79 21.43 -3.67
N PHE A 588 -29.78 22.73 -3.39
CA PHE A 588 -30.57 23.72 -4.10
C PHE A 588 -29.67 24.91 -4.46
N PRO A 589 -29.62 25.34 -5.73
CA PRO A 589 -28.76 26.44 -6.12
C PRO A 589 -29.30 27.75 -5.54
N VAL A 590 -28.40 28.54 -4.96
CA VAL A 590 -28.75 29.83 -4.35
C VAL A 590 -27.90 31.00 -4.88
N GLY A 591 -27.12 30.75 -5.94
CA GLY A 591 -26.30 31.78 -6.58
C GLY A 591 -25.37 32.49 -5.60
N ASN A 592 -25.23 33.81 -5.77
CA ASN A 592 -24.39 34.67 -4.95
C ASN A 592 -25.17 35.36 -3.82
N LEU A 593 -25.97 34.59 -3.05
CA LEU A 593 -26.57 35.11 -1.82
C LEU A 593 -25.52 35.80 -0.93
N LYS A 594 -25.84 37.01 -0.44
CA LYS A 594 -24.93 37.80 0.42
C LYS A 594 -24.67 37.06 1.74
N GLY A 595 -23.41 36.71 2.00
CA GLY A 595 -22.96 36.07 3.25
C GLY A 595 -21.87 35.02 3.02
N ARG A 596 -21.04 34.74 4.05
CA ARG A 596 -19.98 33.71 3.97
C ARG A 596 -20.54 32.28 3.91
N SER A 597 -21.74 32.07 4.44
CA SER A 597 -22.50 30.82 4.36
C SER A 597 -23.72 31.04 3.48
N ARG A 598 -23.91 30.16 2.49
CA ARG A 598 -25.06 30.11 1.56
C ARG A 598 -26.36 29.70 2.29
N MET A 599 -26.73 30.45 3.34
CA MET A 599 -27.86 30.13 4.22
C MET A 599 -29.16 30.68 3.63
N VAL A 600 -30.04 29.77 3.22
CA VAL A 600 -31.38 30.11 2.71
C VAL A 600 -32.19 30.91 3.74
N SER A 601 -32.07 30.61 5.04
CA SER A 601 -32.79 31.34 6.10
C SER A 601 -32.39 32.80 6.27
N ARG A 602 -31.25 33.21 5.71
CA ARG A 602 -30.75 34.60 5.74
C ARG A 602 -30.84 35.27 4.37
N ALA A 603 -31.45 34.60 3.39
CA ALA A 603 -31.66 35.15 2.07
C ALA A 603 -32.73 36.24 2.12
N ASN A 604 -32.31 37.50 1.98
CA ASN A 604 -33.20 38.63 1.74
C ASN A 604 -32.97 39.12 0.29
N GLY A 605 -34.00 39.05 -0.55
CA GLY A 605 -33.98 39.49 -1.94
C GLY A 605 -34.11 38.36 -2.97
N ALA A 606 -34.06 38.72 -4.25
CA ALA A 606 -34.09 37.78 -5.37
C ALA A 606 -32.67 37.37 -5.80
N VAL A 607 -32.50 36.12 -6.22
CA VAL A 607 -31.25 35.60 -6.79
C VAL A 607 -31.50 34.97 -8.16
N THR A 608 -30.55 35.16 -9.07
CA THR A 608 -30.54 34.50 -10.37
C THR A 608 -29.75 33.20 -10.26
N VAL A 609 -30.35 32.09 -10.64
CA VAL A 609 -29.75 30.75 -10.59
C VAL A 609 -30.13 29.96 -11.83
N GLU A 610 -29.25 29.07 -12.24
CA GLU A 610 -29.57 28.06 -13.26
C GLU A 610 -30.29 26.88 -12.59
N VAL A 611 -31.52 26.63 -13.01
CA VAL A 611 -32.40 25.58 -12.47
C VAL A 611 -33.27 24.98 -13.56
N ALA A 612 -33.56 23.69 -13.44
CA ALA A 612 -34.61 23.08 -14.24
C ALA A 612 -35.99 23.53 -13.75
N LEU A 613 -36.76 24.16 -14.64
CA LEU A 613 -38.15 24.53 -14.41
C LEU A 613 -39.08 23.45 -14.98
N ARG A 614 -40.19 23.22 -14.29
CA ARG A 614 -41.25 22.28 -14.67
C ARG A 614 -42.56 23.04 -14.78
N ARG A 615 -43.45 22.61 -15.66
CA ARG A 615 -44.80 23.17 -15.81
C ARG A 615 -45.82 22.11 -15.40
N CYS A 616 -46.69 22.44 -14.46
CA CYS A 616 -47.82 21.58 -14.10
C CYS A 616 -48.80 21.53 -15.27
N GLU A 617 -49.14 20.34 -15.75
CA GLU A 617 -50.12 20.15 -16.83
C GLU A 617 -51.54 20.51 -16.38
N SER A 618 -51.88 20.27 -15.12
CA SER A 618 -53.22 20.51 -14.56
C SER A 618 -53.56 21.99 -14.35
N CYS A 619 -52.65 22.78 -13.78
CA CYS A 619 -52.90 24.20 -13.46
C CYS A 619 -52.04 25.19 -14.25
N GLY A 620 -51.12 24.70 -15.09
CA GLY A 620 -50.23 25.53 -15.92
C GLY A 620 -49.10 26.24 -15.17
N ARG A 621 -49.00 26.13 -13.83
CA ARG A 621 -47.99 26.81 -13.01
C ARG A 621 -46.58 26.27 -13.29
N THR A 622 -45.62 27.18 -13.44
CA THR A 622 -44.20 26.86 -13.52
C THR A 622 -43.59 26.79 -12.11
N THR A 623 -42.83 25.73 -11.81
CA THR A 623 -42.20 25.51 -10.50
C THR A 623 -40.89 24.73 -10.63
N THR A 624 -40.03 24.80 -9.61
CA THR A 624 -38.85 23.93 -9.47
C THR A 624 -39.17 22.58 -8.81
N ARG A 625 -40.35 22.45 -8.19
CA ARG A 625 -40.78 21.22 -7.50
C ARG A 625 -41.23 20.15 -8.50
N TYR A 626 -41.12 18.89 -8.11
CA TYR A 626 -41.62 17.75 -8.88
C TYR A 626 -43.12 17.52 -8.73
N PHE A 627 -43.77 18.13 -7.74
CA PHE A 627 -45.16 17.84 -7.39
C PHE A 627 -46.02 19.12 -7.38
N CYS A 628 -47.19 19.08 -8.05
CA CYS A 628 -48.15 20.18 -8.07
C CYS A 628 -49.60 19.67 -8.28
N CYS A 629 -50.55 20.11 -7.46
CA CYS A 629 -51.98 19.80 -7.61
C CYS A 629 -52.34 18.29 -7.61
N GLY A 630 -51.53 17.43 -6.98
CA GLY A 630 -51.78 15.99 -6.95
C GLY A 630 -51.17 15.20 -8.12
N SER A 631 -50.50 15.90 -9.04
CA SER A 631 -49.77 15.36 -10.19
C SER A 631 -48.30 15.75 -10.14
#